data_AF-A0A0B2ULU4-F1
#
_entry.id   AF-A0A0B2ULU4-F1
#
_cell.length_a   1.000
_cell.length_b   1.000
_cell.length_c   1.000
_cell.angle_alpha   90.00
_cell.angle_beta   90.00
_cell.angle_gamma   90.00
#
_symmetry.space_group_name_H-M   'P 1'
#
loop_
_entity.id
_entity.type
_entity.pdbx_description
1 polymer ?
#
loop_
_entity_poly.entity_id
_entity_poly.type
_entity_poly.pdbx_seq_one_letter_code
_entity_poly.pdbx_strand_id
1 'polypeptide(L)'
;MIDGGRRLQCRELEAALGLMKLNWMHKIQVSEQQPRKTRLQTCILNSVFRMSRFPSPKSVFDIALLINVHPKSVQKWFQNARQLSKRKSLIANDAGGQDVNIKHRAFDITIDVLVEIVQTETEKRRCI
;
A
#
# COMPACT_ATOMS: atom_id res chain seq x y z
N MET A 1 -38.89 7.00 15.02
CA MET A 1 -37.94 8.01 14.50
C MET A 1 -36.55 7.37 14.46
N ILE A 2 -35.80 7.72 13.42
CA ILE A 2 -34.66 7.03 12.79
C ILE A 2 -33.44 6.86 13.72
N ASP A 3 -33.10 5.64 14.15
CA ASP A 3 -31.72 5.34 14.61
C ASP A 3 -31.30 3.84 14.53
N GLY A 4 -32.19 2.96 14.08
CA GLY A 4 -31.89 1.52 13.93
C GLY A 4 -31.00 1.16 12.74
N GLY A 5 -30.96 2.01 11.70
CA GLY A 5 -30.26 1.71 10.44
C GLY A 5 -28.73 1.80 10.51
N ARG A 6 -28.17 2.65 11.37
CA ARG A 6 -26.70 2.82 11.49
C ARG A 6 -26.02 1.68 12.26
N ARG A 7 -26.74 1.03 13.17
CA ARG A 7 -26.19 -0.01 14.06
C ARG A 7 -26.08 -1.38 13.38
N LEU A 8 -26.97 -1.66 12.41
CA LEU A 8 -26.92 -2.85 11.55
C LEU A 8 -25.75 -2.79 10.55
N GLN A 9 -25.47 -1.61 9.98
CA GLN A 9 -24.34 -1.42 9.06
C GLN A 9 -22.98 -1.69 9.72
N CYS A 10 -22.78 -1.35 11.00
CA CYS A 10 -21.52 -1.65 11.69
C CYS A 10 -21.30 -3.16 11.87
N ARG A 11 -22.34 -3.93 12.20
CA ARG A 11 -22.20 -5.39 12.40
C ARG A 11 -22.00 -6.14 11.09
N GLU A 12 -22.71 -5.75 10.04
CA GLU A 12 -22.52 -6.30 8.70
C GLU A 12 -21.14 -5.94 8.15
N LEU A 13 -20.65 -4.72 8.41
CA LEU A 13 -19.29 -4.29 8.07
C LEU A 13 -18.23 -5.05 8.88
N GLU A 14 -18.42 -5.23 10.18
CA GLU A 14 -17.54 -6.03 11.05
C GLU A 14 -17.49 -7.50 10.59
N ALA A 15 -18.64 -8.06 10.21
CA ALA A 15 -18.73 -9.41 9.65
C ALA A 15 -18.04 -9.50 8.29
N ALA A 16 -18.23 -8.52 7.40
CA ALA A 16 -17.55 -8.45 6.11
C ALA A 16 -16.02 -8.32 6.28
N LEU A 17 -15.56 -7.45 7.20
CA LEU A 17 -14.14 -7.34 7.57
C LEU A 17 -13.62 -8.67 8.12
N GLY A 18 -14.40 -9.37 8.95
CA GLY A 18 -14.09 -10.70 9.46
C GLY A 18 -13.93 -11.74 8.35
N LEU A 19 -14.88 -11.83 7.41
CA LEU A 19 -14.84 -12.73 6.27
C LEU A 19 -13.66 -12.42 5.34
N MET A 20 -13.40 -11.13 5.07
CA MET A 20 -12.23 -10.69 4.31
C MET A 20 -10.93 -11.10 5.03
N LYS A 21 -10.84 -10.94 6.34
CA LYS A 21 -9.68 -11.32 7.16
C LYS A 21 -9.44 -12.84 7.16
N LEU A 22 -10.49 -13.66 7.20
CA LEU A 22 -10.37 -15.12 7.11
C LEU A 22 -9.86 -15.57 5.74
N ASN A 23 -10.37 -14.97 4.65
CA ASN A 23 -9.85 -15.21 3.30
C ASN A 23 -8.37 -14.78 3.16
N TRP A 24 -7.97 -13.72 3.86
CA TRP A 24 -6.58 -13.27 3.92
C TRP A 24 -5.69 -14.27 4.67
N MET A 25 -6.16 -14.90 5.74
CA MET A 25 -5.40 -15.93 6.46
C MET A 25 -5.05 -17.14 5.57
N HIS A 26 -5.97 -17.56 4.70
CA HIS A 26 -5.72 -18.65 3.75
C HIS A 26 -4.72 -18.25 2.64
N LYS A 27 -4.82 -17.01 2.12
CA LYS A 27 -3.86 -16.45 1.15
C LYS A 27 -2.47 -16.15 1.74
N ILE A 28 -2.35 -15.96 3.06
CA ILE A 28 -1.07 -15.78 3.77
C ILE A 28 -0.21 -17.05 3.72
N GLN A 29 -0.86 -18.22 3.71
CA GLN A 29 -0.24 -19.55 3.76
C GLN A 29 0.04 -20.12 2.36
N VAL A 30 -0.81 -19.80 1.37
CA VAL A 30 -0.68 -20.25 -0.02
C VAL A 30 -0.56 -19.04 -0.96
N SER A 31 0.68 -18.63 -1.32
CA SER A 31 0.91 -17.87 -2.55
C SER A 31 2.39 -17.69 -2.87
N GLU A 32 2.91 -18.53 -3.76
CA GLU A 32 4.15 -18.26 -4.51
C GLU A 32 3.90 -17.37 -5.74
N GLN A 33 2.65 -17.23 -6.20
CA GLN A 33 2.29 -16.47 -7.39
C GLN A 33 1.22 -15.43 -7.02
N GLN A 34 1.63 -14.21 -6.68
CA GLN A 34 0.70 -13.08 -6.57
C GLN A 34 0.46 -12.52 -7.98
N PRO A 35 -0.80 -12.26 -8.38
CA PRO A 35 -1.09 -11.70 -9.70
C PRO A 35 -0.39 -10.35 -9.90
N ARG A 36 -0.02 -10.05 -11.15
CA ARG A 36 0.60 -8.76 -11.49
C ARG A 36 -0.33 -7.61 -11.07
N LYS A 37 0.26 -6.59 -10.45
CA LYS A 37 -0.48 -5.39 -10.01
C LYS A 37 -1.06 -4.67 -11.20
N THR A 38 -2.29 -4.16 -11.08
CA THR A 38 -2.90 -3.33 -12.11
C THR A 38 -2.15 -2.00 -12.24
N ARG A 39 -2.34 -1.30 -13.37
CA ARG A 39 -1.73 0.02 -13.57
C ARG A 39 -2.20 1.03 -12.51
N LEU A 40 -3.46 0.95 -12.04
CA LEU A 40 -3.97 1.85 -10.99
C LEU A 40 -3.26 1.57 -9.66
N GLN A 41 -3.16 0.30 -9.27
CA GLN A 41 -2.44 -0.11 -8.06
C GLN A 41 -0.97 0.35 -8.10
N THR A 42 -0.33 0.29 -9.27
CA THR A 42 1.05 0.74 -9.44
C THR A 42 1.17 2.27 -9.35
N CYS A 43 0.23 3.03 -9.92
CA CYS A 43 0.19 4.50 -9.78
C CYS A 43 0.06 4.92 -8.31
N ILE A 44 -0.88 4.33 -7.56
CA ILE A 44 -1.08 4.61 -6.14
C ILE A 44 0.19 4.30 -5.34
N LEU A 45 0.78 3.12 -5.54
CA LEU A 45 2.03 2.74 -4.87
C LEU A 45 3.18 3.71 -5.16
N ASN A 46 3.30 4.19 -6.41
CA ASN A 46 4.28 5.21 -6.77
C ASN A 46 4.01 6.56 -6.09
N SER A 47 2.76 7.01 -6.04
CA SER A 47 2.38 8.26 -5.35
C SER A 47 2.71 8.19 -3.87
N VAL A 48 2.37 7.07 -3.21
CA VAL A 48 2.74 6.84 -1.81
C VAL A 48 4.26 6.78 -1.62
N PHE A 49 5.00 6.13 -2.53
CA PHE A 49 6.46 6.04 -2.46
C PHE A 49 7.17 7.39 -2.54
N ARG A 50 6.59 8.36 -3.26
CA ARG A 50 7.10 9.74 -3.31
C ARG A 50 6.98 10.46 -1.97
N MET A 51 5.98 10.10 -1.17
CA MET A 51 5.76 10.67 0.17
C MET A 51 6.59 9.95 1.22
N SER A 52 6.55 8.62 1.23
CA SER A 52 7.31 7.78 2.16
C SER A 52 7.90 6.56 1.47
N ARG A 53 9.23 6.47 1.48
CA ARG A 53 9.99 5.33 0.95
C ARG A 53 10.02 4.13 1.91
N PHE A 54 9.66 4.37 3.18
CA PHE A 54 9.70 3.42 4.29
C PHE A 54 8.40 3.51 5.10
N PRO A 55 7.27 3.04 4.51
CA PRO A 55 6.00 3.02 5.22
C PRO A 55 6.08 2.11 6.44
N SER A 56 5.40 2.50 7.51
CA SER A 56 5.26 1.66 8.70
C SER A 56 4.49 0.37 8.42
N PRO A 57 4.62 -0.68 9.26
CA PRO A 57 3.82 -1.90 9.11
C PRO A 57 2.31 -1.64 9.07
N LYS A 58 1.84 -0.66 9.87
CA LYS A 58 0.46 -0.19 9.87
C LYS A 58 0.08 0.42 8.52
N SER A 59 0.89 1.36 8.02
CA SER A 59 0.67 1.99 6.72
C SER A 59 0.67 0.97 5.58
N VAL A 60 1.55 -0.03 5.64
CA VAL A 60 1.59 -1.14 4.66
C VAL A 60 0.27 -1.92 4.64
N PHE A 61 -0.31 -2.17 5.82
CA PHE A 61 -1.61 -2.82 5.93
C PHE A 61 -2.74 -1.93 5.39
N ASP A 62 -2.73 -0.65 5.73
CA ASP A 62 -3.75 0.32 5.28
C ASP A 62 -3.72 0.48 3.75
N ILE A 63 -2.53 0.60 3.16
CA ILE A 63 -2.35 0.64 1.69
C ILE A 63 -2.87 -0.66 1.06
N ALA A 64 -2.49 -1.81 1.62
CA ALA A 64 -2.87 -3.13 1.13
C ALA A 64 -4.40 -3.31 1.12
N LEU A 65 -5.07 -2.87 2.18
CA LEU A 65 -6.52 -2.87 2.29
C LEU A 65 -7.16 -1.97 1.21
N LEU A 66 -6.67 -0.74 1.07
CA LEU A 66 -7.24 0.24 0.14
C LEU A 66 -7.13 -0.18 -1.33
N ILE A 67 -6.01 -0.79 -1.73
CA ILE A 67 -5.80 -1.22 -3.11
C ILE A 67 -6.15 -2.70 -3.35
N ASN A 68 -6.70 -3.36 -2.32
CA ASN A 68 -7.10 -4.77 -2.28
C ASN A 68 -5.99 -5.73 -2.75
N VAL A 69 -4.80 -5.61 -2.15
CA VAL A 69 -3.69 -6.54 -2.39
C VAL A 69 -3.14 -7.06 -1.07
N HIS A 70 -2.37 -8.14 -1.13
CA HIS A 70 -1.77 -8.72 0.06
C HIS A 70 -0.67 -7.80 0.66
N PRO A 71 -0.59 -7.60 1.99
CA PRO A 71 0.43 -6.77 2.64
C PRO A 71 1.87 -7.15 2.30
N LYS A 72 2.20 -8.45 2.30
CA LYS A 72 3.52 -8.97 1.82
C LYS A 72 3.84 -8.51 0.38
N SER A 73 2.83 -8.39 -0.50
CA SER A 73 3.01 -7.93 -1.88
C SER A 73 3.34 -6.43 -1.95
N VAL A 74 2.77 -5.62 -1.05
CA VAL A 74 3.12 -4.21 -0.86
C VAL A 74 4.53 -4.09 -0.31
N GLN A 75 4.86 -4.83 0.76
CA GLN A 75 6.19 -4.84 1.36
C GLN A 75 7.29 -5.19 0.34
N LYS A 76 7.12 -6.28 -0.42
CA LYS A 76 8.03 -6.67 -1.52
C LYS A 76 8.13 -5.58 -2.58
N TRP A 77 7.02 -4.94 -2.93
CA TRP A 77 7.02 -3.86 -3.91
C TRP A 77 7.87 -2.68 -3.43
N PHE A 78 7.72 -2.24 -2.17
CA PHE A 78 8.54 -1.16 -1.60
C PHE A 78 10.02 -1.54 -1.50
N GLN A 79 10.34 -2.80 -1.17
CA GLN A 79 11.73 -3.29 -1.21
C GLN A 79 12.33 -3.20 -2.61
N ASN A 80 11.61 -3.70 -3.62
CA ASN A 80 12.05 -3.67 -5.02
C ASN A 80 12.17 -2.22 -5.55
N ALA A 81 11.23 -1.34 -5.20
CA ALA A 81 11.24 0.07 -5.59
C ALA A 81 12.47 0.80 -5.02
N ARG A 82 12.85 0.49 -3.77
CA ARG A 82 14.08 1.03 -3.16
C ARG A 82 15.34 0.50 -3.83
N GLN A 83 15.41 -0.80 -4.11
CA GLN A 83 16.54 -1.39 -4.83
C GLN A 83 16.71 -0.77 -6.22
N LEU A 84 15.61 -0.57 -6.95
CA LEU A 84 15.64 0.10 -8.25
C LEU A 84 16.12 1.55 -8.13
N SER A 85 15.62 2.29 -7.13
CA SER A 85 16.06 3.66 -6.85
C SER A 85 17.55 3.73 -6.53
N LYS A 86 18.07 2.79 -5.71
CA LYS A 86 19.49 2.67 -5.38
C LYS A 86 20.32 2.33 -6.61
N ARG A 87 19.88 1.39 -7.46
CA ARG A 87 20.58 1.08 -8.72
C ARG A 87 20.60 2.27 -9.67
N LYS A 88 19.49 3.00 -9.80
CA LYS A 88 19.42 4.20 -10.64
C LYS A 88 20.35 5.31 -10.14
N SER A 89 20.46 5.50 -8.82
CA SER A 89 21.41 6.46 -8.26
C SER A 89 22.85 5.99 -8.42
N LEU A 90 23.14 4.69 -8.31
CA LEU A 90 24.50 4.16 -8.51
C LEU A 90 24.95 4.26 -9.97
N ILE A 91 24.09 3.95 -10.93
CA ILE A 91 24.39 4.11 -12.37
C ILE A 91 24.57 5.59 -12.74
N ALA A 92 23.90 6.51 -12.02
CA ALA A 92 24.08 7.95 -12.20
C ALA A 92 25.31 8.52 -11.47
N ASN A 93 25.95 7.77 -10.56
CA ASN A 93 27.09 8.21 -9.75
C ASN A 93 28.25 7.21 -9.84
N ASP A 94 28.82 7.02 -11.03
CA ASP A 94 30.18 6.47 -11.21
C ASP A 94 31.29 7.41 -10.68
N ALA A 95 30.97 8.22 -9.68
CA ALA A 95 31.89 9.10 -8.97
C ALA A 95 31.51 9.12 -7.48
N GLY A 96 31.73 7.98 -6.81
CA GLY A 96 31.94 7.93 -5.36
C GLY A 96 30.71 7.91 -4.45
N GLY A 97 30.63 6.87 -3.62
CA GLY A 97 30.41 7.08 -2.20
C GLY A 97 29.04 6.76 -1.59
N GLN A 98 29.13 5.99 -0.50
CA GLN A 98 28.32 6.01 0.72
C GLN A 98 26.96 5.31 0.72
N ASP A 99 27.00 4.13 1.35
CA ASP A 99 25.91 3.53 2.08
C ASP A 99 25.44 4.50 3.18
N VAL A 100 24.44 5.31 2.86
CA VAL A 100 23.75 6.13 3.87
C VAL A 100 22.90 5.20 4.72
N ASN A 101 23.47 4.81 5.86
CA ASN A 101 22.81 4.28 7.04
C ASN A 101 21.82 5.33 7.58
N ILE A 102 20.74 5.58 6.84
CA ILE A 102 19.64 6.40 7.32
C ILE A 102 18.91 5.53 8.32
N LYS A 103 18.88 5.95 9.59
CA LYS A 103 17.98 5.43 10.60
C LYS A 103 16.54 5.64 10.10
N HIS A 104 16.03 4.71 9.32
CA HIS A 104 14.73 4.81 8.67
C HIS A 104 13.64 4.61 9.72
N ARG A 105 13.29 5.71 10.42
CA ARG A 105 12.06 5.75 11.20
C ARG A 105 10.91 5.43 10.25
N ALA A 106 10.19 4.36 10.56
CA ALA A 106 8.94 4.06 9.90
C ALA A 106 8.05 5.30 9.96
N PHE A 107 7.64 5.81 8.80
CA PHE A 107 6.72 6.94 8.74
C PHE A 107 5.30 6.40 8.66
N ASP A 108 4.46 6.77 9.63
CA ASP A 108 3.05 6.45 9.63
C ASP A 108 2.32 7.40 8.67
N ILE A 109 1.80 6.84 7.59
CA ILE A 109 0.93 7.55 6.65
C ILE A 109 -0.50 7.43 7.18
N THR A 110 -1.15 8.55 7.41
CA THR A 110 -2.54 8.56 7.88
C THR A 110 -3.47 8.01 6.80
N ILE A 111 -4.57 7.36 7.24
CA ILE A 111 -5.57 6.77 6.34
C ILE A 111 -6.19 7.85 5.45
N ASP A 112 -6.44 9.04 5.99
CA ASP A 112 -7.03 10.17 5.24
C ASP A 112 -6.20 10.53 4.00
N VAL A 113 -4.88 10.58 4.16
CA VAL A 113 -3.93 10.87 3.06
C VAL A 113 -3.94 9.75 2.03
N LEU A 114 -4.03 8.49 2.47
CA LEU A 114 -4.10 7.36 1.55
C LEU A 114 -5.41 7.37 0.74
N VAL A 115 -6.53 7.70 1.38
CA VAL A 115 -7.83 7.84 0.72
C VAL A 115 -7.78 8.95 -0.32
N GLU A 116 -7.21 10.10 0.01
CA GLU A 116 -7.02 11.22 -0.91
C GLU A 116 -6.19 10.83 -2.14
N ILE A 117 -5.08 10.10 -1.95
CA ILE A 117 -4.25 9.61 -3.06
C ILE A 117 -5.04 8.65 -3.96
N VAL A 118 -5.79 7.72 -3.36
CA VAL A 118 -6.60 6.76 -4.13
C VAL A 118 -7.66 7.49 -4.94
N GLN A 119 -8.38 8.43 -4.33
CA GLN A 119 -9.40 9.24 -5.00
C GLN A 119 -8.78 10.03 -6.16
N THR A 120 -7.69 10.75 -5.91
CA THR A 120 -6.96 11.52 -6.92
C THR A 120 -6.54 10.66 -8.11
N GLU A 121 -5.98 9.46 -7.87
CA GLU A 121 -5.54 8.56 -8.94
C GLU A 121 -6.72 7.90 -9.69
N THR A 122 -7.87 7.71 -9.03
CA THR A 122 -9.09 7.22 -9.69
C THR A 122 -9.75 8.29 -10.57
N GLU A 123 -9.75 9.55 -10.15
CA GLU A 123 -10.30 10.67 -10.91
C GLU A 123 -9.47 10.97 -12.16
N LYS A 124 -8.13 10.95 -12.04
CA LYS A 124 -7.21 11.05 -13.19
C LYS A 124 -7.46 10.01 -14.27
N ARG A 125 -7.97 8.83 -13.91
CA ARG A 125 -8.35 7.78 -14.87
C ARG A 125 -9.71 7.98 -15.52
N ARG A 126 -10.61 8.71 -14.87
CA ARG A 126 -11.97 8.97 -15.37
C ARG A 126 -12.00 10.08 -16.43
N CYS A 127 -10.99 10.96 -16.42
CA CYS A 127 -10.84 12.06 -17.38
C CYS A 127 -10.04 11.71 -18.66
N ILE A 128 -9.86 10.42 -18.98
CA ILE A 128 -9.19 9.95 -20.20
C ILE A 128 -10.17 9.11 -21.01
#